data_AF-A0A2N9AZV6-F1
#
_entry.id   AF-A0A2N9AZV6-F1
#
_cell.length_a   1.000
_cell.length_b   1.000
_cell.length_c   1.000
_cell.angle_alpha   90.00
_cell.angle_beta   90.00
_cell.angle_gamma   90.00
#
_symmetry.space_group_name_H-M   'P 1'
#
loop_
_entity.id
_entity.type
_entity.pdbx_description
1 polymer ?
#
loop_
_entity_poly.entity_id
_entity_poly.type
_entity_poly.pdbx_seq_one_letter_code
_entity_poly.pdbx_strand_id
1 'polypeptide(L)'
;MTYLVDTAVQDGPQVHALVIGVGGYRHLRGGSDPVRHDTIVTRQLTSPPLSALAFARWVRDELRHPVAGLGSVDVLLSPGEAPEPDGRLREVEVPSADAVQRAVDRWVSRCDSHPSNVALFYFSGHGLDNGSPLLLLEDFARSRNRILDAAVNLESFVQGMRACGAGYQYYFLDSCRERTARLSSLRDTHTLPLLDIREGPEHRRDLAVLPATLSGGTAHADQHRVSDYTRALLDALAGRAASTRDGRWRVTSLDLYEAVYTLTRTAPPVQVPGMSVHGDLVLHVLDGPPDVPLGVRCDPDAAARLADVSLSGLGGAEDKRPVLELHDTVWRTVAPAGVYAVGMDFPDGHYTAPSPAGVHAFLPPDLEFTVAVERVR
;
A
#
# COMPACT_ATOMS: atom_id res chain seq x y z
N MET A 1 20.32 -15.56 -0.85
CA MET A 1 19.74 -15.67 -2.19
C MET A 1 18.47 -14.83 -2.19
N THR A 2 18.56 -13.56 -2.53
CA THR A 2 17.40 -12.68 -2.72
C THR A 2 16.74 -13.04 -4.05
N TYR A 3 15.52 -13.59 -4.07
CA TYR A 3 14.75 -13.60 -5.33
C TYR A 3 13.22 -13.82 -5.19
N LEU A 4 12.43 -12.98 -5.89
CA LEU A 4 11.21 -13.36 -6.62
C LEU A 4 11.08 -12.59 -7.98
N VAL A 5 11.22 -13.27 -9.14
CA VAL A 5 11.33 -12.79 -10.56
C VAL A 5 12.55 -11.95 -11.01
N ASP A 6 13.62 -12.60 -11.51
CA ASP A 6 14.71 -11.96 -12.27
C ASP A 6 14.35 -12.22 -13.71
N THR A 7 13.71 -11.25 -14.35
CA THR A 7 13.67 -11.33 -15.80
C THR A 7 15.07 -11.03 -16.29
N ALA A 8 15.54 -11.77 -17.29
CA ALA A 8 16.81 -11.45 -17.94
C ALA A 8 16.80 -9.96 -18.31
N VAL A 9 17.92 -9.26 -18.10
CA VAL A 9 18.07 -7.84 -18.45
C VAL A 9 17.52 -7.64 -19.86
N GLN A 10 16.43 -6.88 -19.95
CA GLN A 10 15.79 -6.57 -21.22
C GLN A 10 16.36 -5.25 -21.75
N ASP A 11 16.50 -5.15 -23.07
CA ASP A 11 16.81 -3.87 -23.70
C ASP A 11 15.61 -2.92 -23.50
N GLY A 12 15.70 -2.01 -22.53
CA GLY A 12 14.68 -0.98 -22.28
C GLY A 12 14.46 -0.68 -20.79
N PRO A 13 13.54 0.26 -20.48
CA PRO A 13 13.16 0.59 -19.11
C PRO A 13 12.48 -0.57 -18.38
N GLN A 14 12.87 -0.79 -17.13
CA GLN A 14 12.35 -1.85 -16.28
C GLN A 14 11.93 -1.33 -14.90
N VAL A 15 11.04 -2.08 -14.26
CA VAL A 15 10.63 -1.90 -12.87
C VAL A 15 11.49 -2.78 -11.97
N HIS A 16 12.13 -2.17 -10.96
CA HIS A 16 12.91 -2.85 -9.95
C HIS A 16 12.35 -2.55 -8.57
N ALA A 17 11.86 -3.59 -7.89
CA ALA A 17 11.33 -3.50 -6.54
C ALA A 17 12.30 -4.07 -5.50
N LEU A 18 12.41 -3.40 -4.36
CA LEU A 18 13.04 -3.88 -3.13
C LEU A 18 11.99 -3.87 -2.01
N VAL A 19 11.68 -5.05 -1.48
CA VAL A 19 10.59 -5.29 -0.54
C VAL A 19 11.14 -5.93 0.73
N ILE A 20 10.96 -5.26 1.86
CA ILE A 20 11.50 -5.67 3.16
C ILE A 20 10.37 -5.85 4.17
N GLY A 21 10.29 -7.01 4.81
CA GLY A 21 9.31 -7.30 5.86
C GLY A 21 9.98 -7.82 7.13
N VAL A 22 9.98 -7.04 8.21
CA VAL A 22 10.66 -7.39 9.46
C VAL A 22 9.63 -7.76 10.54
N GLY A 23 9.39 -9.05 10.73
CA GLY A 23 8.56 -9.58 11.82
C GLY A 23 9.37 -10.02 13.03
N GLY A 24 10.48 -10.72 12.76
CA GLY A 24 11.47 -11.14 13.76
C GLY A 24 12.52 -10.08 14.02
N TYR A 25 12.83 -9.84 15.28
CA TYR A 25 13.89 -8.97 15.76
C TYR A 25 14.75 -9.71 16.76
N ARG A 26 16.02 -9.94 16.40
CA ARG A 26 16.94 -10.82 17.12
C ARG A 26 17.14 -10.42 18.57
N HIS A 27 17.26 -9.11 18.83
CA HIS A 27 17.62 -8.55 20.13
C HIS A 27 16.43 -7.95 20.90
N LEU A 28 15.19 -8.23 20.47
CA LEU A 28 13.98 -7.85 21.18
C LEU A 28 13.40 -9.06 21.94
N ARG A 29 12.41 -8.83 22.81
CA ARG A 29 11.78 -9.91 23.58
C ARG A 29 11.14 -10.92 22.61
N GLY A 30 11.43 -12.19 22.81
CA GLY A 30 11.00 -13.27 21.91
C GLY A 30 11.86 -13.46 20.66
N GLY A 31 12.97 -12.72 20.53
CA GLY A 31 13.97 -12.90 19.49
C GLY A 31 14.90 -14.09 19.76
N SER A 32 15.74 -14.40 18.77
CA SER A 32 16.69 -15.51 18.82
C SER A 32 17.91 -15.26 19.73
N ASP A 33 18.22 -13.99 20.01
CA ASP A 33 19.37 -13.59 20.82
C ASP A 33 18.91 -13.01 22.17
N PRO A 34 19.71 -13.12 23.25
CA PRO A 34 19.34 -12.56 24.55
C PRO A 34 19.13 -11.05 24.50
N VAL A 35 18.04 -10.57 25.11
CA VAL A 35 17.82 -9.14 25.36
C VAL A 35 18.74 -8.69 26.50
N ARG A 36 19.76 -7.90 26.18
CA ARG A 36 20.82 -7.54 27.14
C ARG A 36 20.62 -6.19 27.83
N HIS A 37 19.64 -5.42 27.40
CA HIS A 37 19.37 -4.07 27.89
C HIS A 37 17.96 -3.65 27.49
N ASP A 38 17.43 -2.63 28.17
CA ASP A 38 16.17 -2.02 27.78
C ASP A 38 16.27 -1.45 26.35
N THR A 39 15.23 -1.66 25.55
CA THR A 39 15.15 -1.27 24.14
C THR A 39 13.93 -0.37 23.94
N ILE A 40 14.00 0.57 22.98
CA ILE A 40 12.91 1.53 22.72
C ILE A 40 11.63 0.80 22.28
N VAL A 41 11.79 -0.26 21.50
CA VAL A 41 10.74 -1.16 21.06
C VAL A 41 11.04 -2.55 21.63
N THR A 42 10.04 -3.33 22.02
CA THR A 42 10.26 -4.55 22.80
C THR A 42 9.64 -5.83 22.24
N ARG A 43 8.71 -5.75 21.29
CA ARG A 43 7.89 -6.89 20.84
C ARG A 43 8.24 -7.36 19.42
N GLN A 44 7.92 -8.61 19.12
CA GLN A 44 7.91 -9.14 17.74
C GLN A 44 6.66 -8.68 16.99
N LEU A 45 6.68 -8.78 15.67
CA LEU A 45 5.55 -8.48 14.79
C LEU A 45 5.22 -9.69 13.91
N THR A 46 3.94 -9.91 13.64
CA THR A 46 3.49 -11.06 12.82
C THR A 46 3.00 -10.64 11.43
N SER A 47 2.56 -9.40 11.27
CA SER A 47 2.03 -8.85 10.02
C SER A 47 3.08 -8.46 8.98
N PRO A 48 4.24 -7.87 9.33
CA PRO A 48 5.18 -7.36 8.34
C PRO A 48 5.67 -8.33 7.25
N PRO A 49 6.06 -9.58 7.55
CA PRO A 49 6.46 -10.51 6.50
C PRO A 49 5.28 -10.88 5.58
N LEU A 50 4.05 -10.92 6.11
CA LEU A 50 2.84 -11.17 5.32
C LEU A 50 2.52 -9.97 4.41
N SER A 51 2.63 -8.75 4.93
CA SER A 51 2.41 -7.52 4.17
C SER A 51 3.44 -7.34 3.05
N ALA A 52 4.72 -7.54 3.35
CA ALA A 52 5.79 -7.52 2.37
C ALA A 52 5.56 -8.56 1.25
N LEU A 53 5.20 -9.78 1.61
CA LEU A 53 4.94 -10.83 0.61
C LEU A 53 3.70 -10.53 -0.24
N ALA A 54 2.63 -10.00 0.36
CA ALA A 54 1.43 -9.59 -0.39
C ALA A 54 1.77 -8.50 -1.42
N PHE A 55 2.53 -7.49 -1.01
CA PHE A 55 2.98 -6.42 -1.92
C PHE A 55 3.93 -6.95 -3.01
N ALA A 56 4.92 -7.79 -2.66
CA ALA A 56 5.84 -8.38 -3.63
C ALA A 56 5.11 -9.21 -4.70
N ARG A 57 4.09 -9.97 -4.31
CA ARG A 57 3.24 -10.74 -5.25
C ARG A 57 2.43 -9.82 -6.15
N TRP A 58 1.85 -8.74 -5.61
CA TRP A 58 1.16 -7.75 -6.43
C TRP A 58 2.08 -7.11 -7.47
N VAL A 59 3.30 -6.71 -7.08
CA VAL A 59 4.30 -6.18 -8.03
C VAL A 59 4.64 -7.21 -9.12
N ARG A 60 4.73 -8.48 -8.76
CA ARG A 60 5.06 -9.57 -9.69
C ARG A 60 3.94 -9.85 -10.69
N ASP A 61 2.71 -9.96 -10.20
CA ASP A 61 1.61 -10.56 -10.94
C ASP A 61 0.72 -9.49 -11.60
N GLU A 62 0.50 -8.38 -10.90
CA GLU A 62 -0.54 -7.40 -11.24
C GLU A 62 0.01 -6.07 -11.73
N LEU A 63 1.20 -5.64 -11.27
CA LEU A 63 1.74 -4.34 -11.67
C LEU A 63 1.93 -4.28 -13.20
N ARG A 64 1.38 -3.21 -13.78
CA ARG A 64 1.56 -2.80 -15.17
C ARG A 64 1.95 -1.33 -15.18
N HIS A 65 3.24 -1.04 -15.30
CA HIS A 65 3.71 0.33 -15.42
C HIS A 65 3.63 0.80 -16.88
N PRO A 66 3.18 2.04 -17.18
CA PRO A 66 2.91 2.46 -18.55
C PRO A 66 4.16 2.62 -19.43
N VAL A 67 5.35 2.73 -18.83
CA VAL A 67 6.62 2.95 -19.57
C VAL A 67 7.66 1.86 -19.36
N ALA A 68 7.44 0.90 -18.46
CA ALA A 68 8.46 -0.08 -18.07
C ALA A 68 7.85 -1.47 -17.82
N GLY A 69 8.53 -2.52 -18.29
CA GLY A 69 8.18 -3.91 -17.95
C GLY A 69 8.74 -4.31 -16.59
N LEU A 70 8.28 -5.43 -16.02
CA LEU A 70 8.85 -5.96 -14.78
C LEU A 70 10.29 -6.45 -14.99
N GLY A 71 11.22 -5.93 -14.18
CA GLY A 71 12.63 -6.33 -14.17
C GLY A 71 12.97 -7.29 -13.02
N SER A 72 12.93 -6.77 -11.79
CA SER A 72 13.35 -7.53 -10.60
C SER A 72 12.45 -7.26 -9.38
N VAL A 73 12.19 -8.28 -8.54
CA VAL A 73 11.67 -8.09 -7.17
C VAL A 73 12.60 -8.74 -6.15
N ASP A 74 13.31 -7.90 -5.41
CA ASP A 74 14.18 -8.32 -4.31
C ASP A 74 13.36 -8.37 -3.01
N VAL A 75 13.31 -9.53 -2.34
CA VAL A 75 12.52 -9.73 -1.12
C VAL A 75 13.42 -10.16 0.03
N LEU A 76 13.33 -9.46 1.17
CA LEU A 76 13.97 -9.83 2.44
C LEU A 76 12.91 -9.91 3.54
N LEU A 77 12.86 -11.04 4.26
CA LEU A 77 11.83 -11.30 5.28
C LEU A 77 12.45 -11.77 6.60
N SER A 78 11.86 -11.39 7.72
CA SER A 78 12.07 -12.06 9.00
C SER A 78 10.73 -12.57 9.55
N PRO A 79 10.53 -13.89 9.70
CA PRO A 79 11.48 -14.97 9.41
C PRO A 79 11.84 -15.08 7.92
N GLY A 80 13.02 -15.64 7.61
CA GLY A 80 13.62 -15.73 6.27
C GLY A 80 12.97 -16.74 5.32
N GLU A 81 11.65 -16.83 5.35
CA GLU A 81 10.87 -17.79 4.56
C GLU A 81 9.69 -17.09 3.89
N ALA A 82 9.54 -17.29 2.58
CA ALA A 82 8.41 -16.85 1.78
C ALA A 82 7.57 -18.08 1.38
N PRO A 83 6.33 -18.23 1.87
CA PRO A 83 5.44 -19.25 1.34
C PRO A 83 5.12 -18.98 -0.13
N GLU A 84 5.07 -20.02 -0.95
CA GLU A 84 4.65 -20.00 -2.36
C GLU A 84 3.20 -20.52 -2.50
N PRO A 85 2.50 -20.22 -3.62
CA PRO A 85 1.13 -20.69 -3.83
C PRO A 85 0.95 -22.21 -3.79
N ASP A 86 1.99 -22.97 -4.12
CA ASP A 86 2.00 -24.44 -4.08
C ASP A 86 2.25 -25.01 -2.67
N GLY A 87 2.32 -24.14 -1.65
CA GLY A 87 2.56 -24.50 -0.26
C GLY A 87 4.03 -24.73 0.09
N ARG A 88 4.97 -24.61 -0.85
CA ARG A 88 6.41 -24.69 -0.56
C ARG A 88 6.87 -23.44 0.15
N LEU A 89 7.88 -23.59 1.01
CA LEU A 89 8.61 -22.47 1.60
C LEU A 89 9.86 -22.20 0.76
N ARG A 90 10.02 -20.97 0.31
CA ARG A 90 11.24 -20.47 -0.31
C ARG A 90 12.05 -19.72 0.74
N GLU A 91 13.31 -20.10 0.89
CA GLU A 91 14.26 -19.35 1.73
C GLU A 91 14.57 -17.99 1.08
N VAL A 92 14.54 -16.94 1.89
CA VAL A 92 14.89 -15.56 1.49
C VAL A 92 15.86 -14.97 2.51
N GLU A 93 16.60 -13.93 2.11
CA GLU A 93 17.53 -13.28 3.03
C GLU A 93 16.79 -12.58 4.17
N VAL A 94 17.29 -12.75 5.39
CA VAL A 94 16.80 -12.00 6.53
C VAL A 94 17.29 -10.55 6.46
N PRO A 95 16.44 -9.56 6.82
CA PRO A 95 16.73 -8.14 6.69
C PRO A 95 17.63 -7.64 7.82
N SER A 96 18.82 -8.21 7.95
CA SER A 96 19.92 -7.67 8.75
C SER A 96 20.56 -6.47 8.05
N ALA A 97 21.25 -5.59 8.79
CA ALA A 97 21.97 -4.44 8.25
C ALA A 97 22.84 -4.80 7.03
N ASP A 98 23.66 -5.85 7.14
CA ASP A 98 24.56 -6.27 6.07
C ASP A 98 23.81 -6.81 4.83
N ALA A 99 22.70 -7.55 5.04
CA ALA A 99 21.89 -8.08 3.95
C ALA A 99 21.13 -6.98 3.22
N VAL A 100 20.59 -6.01 3.97
CA VAL A 100 19.91 -4.84 3.42
C VAL A 100 20.88 -3.98 2.62
N GLN A 101 22.09 -3.72 3.12
CA GLN A 101 23.10 -2.98 2.34
C GLN A 101 23.38 -3.66 1.00
N ARG A 102 23.67 -4.96 0.99
CA ARG A 102 23.93 -5.72 -0.25
C ARG A 102 22.73 -5.70 -1.20
N ALA A 103 21.51 -5.75 -0.67
CA ALA A 103 20.30 -5.70 -1.48
C ALA A 103 20.10 -4.32 -2.11
N VAL A 104 20.34 -3.25 -1.34
CA VAL A 104 20.31 -1.87 -1.83
C VAL A 104 21.35 -1.66 -2.91
N ASP A 105 22.59 -2.12 -2.73
CA ASP A 105 23.66 -1.96 -3.74
C ASP A 105 23.25 -2.56 -5.09
N ARG A 106 22.69 -3.79 -5.08
CA ARG A 106 22.20 -4.45 -6.30
C ARG A 106 20.98 -3.75 -6.89
N TRP A 107 20.02 -3.36 -6.04
CA TRP A 107 18.80 -2.69 -6.46
C TRP A 107 19.09 -1.35 -7.10
N VAL A 108 19.93 -0.51 -6.48
CA VAL A 108 20.36 0.77 -7.01
C VAL A 108 21.11 0.59 -8.33
N SER A 109 22.03 -0.37 -8.43
CA SER A 109 22.72 -0.65 -9.69
C SER A 109 21.78 -0.96 -10.85
N ARG A 110 20.65 -1.66 -10.59
CA ARG A 110 19.63 -1.92 -11.61
C ARG A 110 18.83 -0.66 -11.91
N CYS A 111 18.35 0.05 -10.89
CA CYS A 111 17.62 1.31 -11.05
C CYS A 111 18.40 2.35 -11.86
N ASP A 112 19.71 2.47 -11.63
CA ASP A 112 20.59 3.45 -12.26
C ASP A 112 20.86 3.18 -13.76
N SER A 113 20.58 1.95 -14.22
CA SER A 113 20.96 1.52 -15.58
C SER A 113 20.19 2.20 -16.72
N HIS A 114 19.04 2.84 -16.45
CA HIS A 114 18.26 3.51 -17.48
C HIS A 114 17.40 4.66 -16.92
N PRO A 115 17.34 5.83 -17.58
CA PRO A 115 16.66 7.04 -17.07
C PRO A 115 15.13 6.94 -16.97
N SER A 116 14.53 5.89 -17.51
CA SER A 116 13.09 5.61 -17.39
C SER A 116 12.80 4.34 -16.57
N ASN A 117 13.80 3.83 -15.83
CA ASN A 117 13.56 2.79 -14.84
C ASN A 117 12.69 3.29 -13.70
N VAL A 118 12.02 2.34 -13.07
CA VAL A 118 11.14 2.55 -11.92
C VAL A 118 11.75 1.88 -10.70
N ALA A 119 12.10 2.69 -9.71
CA ALA A 119 12.56 2.25 -8.40
C ALA A 119 11.35 2.15 -7.45
N LEU A 120 10.99 0.92 -7.04
CA LEU A 120 9.95 0.67 -6.04
C LEU A 120 10.59 0.19 -4.74
N PHE A 121 10.34 0.88 -3.64
CA PHE A 121 10.78 0.48 -2.31
C PHE A 121 9.57 0.26 -1.41
N TYR A 122 9.52 -0.89 -0.75
CA TYR A 122 8.51 -1.19 0.25
C TYR A 122 9.19 -1.68 1.53
N PHE A 123 8.76 -1.13 2.67
CA PHE A 123 9.19 -1.59 3.98
C PHE A 123 7.98 -1.81 4.88
N SER A 124 7.94 -2.94 5.59
CA SER A 124 7.03 -3.18 6.71
C SER A 124 7.81 -3.66 7.93
N GLY A 125 7.50 -3.12 9.10
CA GLY A 125 8.19 -3.45 10.34
C GLY A 125 7.99 -2.41 11.44
N HIS A 126 8.78 -2.51 12.51
CA HIS A 126 8.87 -1.43 13.49
C HIS A 126 9.50 -0.18 12.88
N GLY A 127 8.95 0.96 13.29
CA GLY A 127 9.48 2.27 12.94
C GLY A 127 9.48 3.20 14.15
N LEU A 128 10.42 4.13 14.14
CA LEU A 128 10.56 5.19 15.13
C LEU A 128 10.63 6.55 14.42
N ASP A 129 10.49 7.62 15.19
CA ASP A 129 10.61 8.98 14.67
C ASP A 129 11.50 9.84 15.59
N ASN A 130 12.60 10.36 15.02
CA ASN A 130 13.51 11.28 15.69
C ASN A 130 13.54 12.67 15.02
N GLY A 131 12.44 13.06 14.37
CA GLY A 131 12.42 14.14 13.38
C GLY A 131 12.44 13.62 11.95
N SER A 132 12.94 12.39 11.75
CA SER A 132 12.94 11.65 10.49
C SER A 132 12.41 10.22 10.73
N PRO A 133 11.72 9.58 9.76
CA PRO A 133 11.31 8.18 9.90
C PRO A 133 12.53 7.24 9.95
N LEU A 134 12.57 6.38 10.96
CA LEU A 134 13.58 5.35 11.13
C LEU A 134 12.96 3.97 10.92
N LEU A 135 13.51 3.18 10.00
CA LEU A 135 13.08 1.82 9.69
C LEU A 135 13.98 0.82 10.43
N LEU A 136 13.41 -0.04 11.28
CA LEU A 136 14.21 -0.92 12.14
C LEU A 136 14.43 -2.29 11.49
N LEU A 137 15.70 -2.66 11.31
CA LEU A 137 16.12 -3.92 10.72
C LEU A 137 16.15 -5.05 11.76
N GLU A 138 16.33 -6.29 11.30
CA GLU A 138 16.25 -7.51 12.15
C GLU A 138 17.23 -7.49 13.33
N ASP A 139 18.43 -6.94 13.12
CA ASP A 139 19.49 -6.80 14.11
C ASP A 139 19.48 -5.46 14.85
N PHE A 140 18.34 -4.74 14.83
CA PHE A 140 18.11 -3.57 15.67
C PHE A 140 18.45 -3.87 17.14
N ALA A 141 19.03 -2.87 17.82
CA ALA A 141 19.48 -2.98 19.21
C ALA A 141 20.55 -4.06 19.49
N ARG A 142 21.28 -4.54 18.47
CA ARG A 142 22.47 -5.40 18.66
C ARG A 142 23.52 -4.79 19.59
N SER A 143 23.61 -3.45 19.61
CA SER A 143 24.57 -2.68 20.40
C SER A 143 23.84 -1.76 21.38
N ARG A 144 24.18 -1.88 22.67
CA ARG A 144 23.67 -0.98 23.72
C ARG A 144 24.12 0.47 23.51
N ASN A 145 25.35 0.65 23.00
CA ASN A 145 25.98 1.96 22.86
C ASN A 145 25.61 2.65 21.55
N ARG A 146 25.14 1.88 20.56
CA ARG A 146 24.70 2.39 19.26
C ARG A 146 23.44 1.64 18.82
N ILE A 147 22.34 1.96 19.51
CA ILE A 147 21.06 1.24 19.38
C ILE A 147 20.46 1.34 17.97
N LEU A 148 20.81 2.41 17.23
CA LEU A 148 20.32 2.70 15.88
C LEU A 148 21.26 2.24 14.76
N ASP A 149 22.36 1.52 15.05
CA ASP A 149 23.33 1.02 14.04
C ASP A 149 22.67 0.16 12.94
N ALA A 150 21.53 -0.47 13.26
CA ALA A 150 20.73 -1.28 12.35
C ALA A 150 19.33 -0.66 12.14
N ALA A 151 19.28 0.66 12.09
CA ALA A 151 18.10 1.42 11.69
C ALA A 151 18.44 2.26 10.45
N VAL A 152 17.53 2.34 9.49
CA VAL A 152 17.68 3.14 8.28
C VAL A 152 16.95 4.46 8.47
N ASN A 153 17.66 5.58 8.26
CA ASN A 153 17.01 6.89 8.16
C ASN A 153 16.41 7.05 6.76
N LEU A 154 15.07 7.10 6.68
CA LEU A 154 14.37 7.16 5.40
C LEU A 154 14.72 8.40 4.59
N GLU A 155 14.72 9.58 5.21
CA GLU A 155 14.95 10.83 4.47
C GLU A 155 16.34 10.86 3.86
N SER A 156 17.35 10.38 4.59
CA SER A 156 18.72 10.26 4.09
C SER A 156 18.80 9.24 2.95
N PHE A 157 18.06 8.13 3.04
CA PHE A 157 18.00 7.14 1.98
C PHE A 157 17.33 7.68 0.70
N VAL A 158 16.17 8.32 0.82
CA VAL A 158 15.48 8.99 -0.29
C VAL A 158 16.34 10.11 -0.87
N GLN A 159 17.08 10.83 -0.03
CA GLN A 159 18.02 11.87 -0.47
C GLN A 159 19.19 11.29 -1.26
N GLY A 160 19.79 10.17 -0.83
CA GLY A 160 20.83 9.46 -1.57
C GLY A 160 20.34 8.96 -2.94
N MET A 161 19.09 8.48 -2.98
CA MET A 161 18.45 8.02 -4.23
C MET A 161 18.18 9.13 -5.25
N ARG A 162 18.26 10.42 -4.87
CA ARG A 162 18.12 11.53 -5.84
C ARG A 162 19.21 11.53 -6.91
N ALA A 163 20.38 10.97 -6.61
CA ALA A 163 21.47 10.82 -7.55
C ALA A 163 21.35 9.58 -8.45
N CYS A 164 20.37 8.69 -8.19
CA CYS A 164 20.09 7.54 -9.03
C CYS A 164 19.45 7.98 -10.35
N GLY A 165 19.84 7.32 -11.45
CA GLY A 165 19.33 7.56 -12.79
C GLY A 165 17.85 7.22 -12.99
N ALA A 166 17.23 6.41 -12.11
CA ALA A 166 15.82 6.05 -12.24
C ALA A 166 14.89 7.26 -12.22
N GLY A 167 14.12 7.43 -13.30
CA GLY A 167 13.20 8.55 -13.47
C GLY A 167 11.93 8.47 -12.62
N TYR A 168 11.56 7.29 -12.12
CA TYR A 168 10.37 7.09 -11.29
C TYR A 168 10.79 6.43 -9.98
N GLN A 169 10.42 7.02 -8.85
CA GLN A 169 10.81 6.51 -7.53
C GLN A 169 9.63 6.50 -6.56
N TYR A 170 9.26 5.33 -6.05
CA TYR A 170 8.08 5.14 -5.21
C TYR A 170 8.45 4.40 -3.93
N TYR A 171 8.08 4.95 -2.78
CA TYR A 171 8.42 4.45 -1.45
C TYR A 171 7.15 4.28 -0.62
N PHE A 172 6.85 3.05 -0.21
CA PHE A 172 5.69 2.70 0.61
C PHE A 172 6.15 2.15 1.96
N LEU A 173 5.74 2.78 3.07
CA LEU A 173 6.31 2.48 4.38
C LEU A 173 5.24 2.12 5.41
N ASP A 174 5.12 0.84 5.66
CA ASP A 174 4.21 0.23 6.61
C ASP A 174 4.87 0.08 7.99
N SER A 175 5.10 1.21 8.65
CA SER A 175 5.72 1.24 9.98
C SER A 175 5.15 2.36 10.83
N CYS A 176 5.14 2.18 12.15
CA CYS A 176 4.83 3.27 13.07
C CYS A 176 5.85 4.42 12.95
N ARG A 177 5.48 5.59 13.47
CA ARG A 177 6.38 6.73 13.64
C ARG A 177 6.43 7.16 15.11
N GLU A 178 6.62 6.20 15.99
CA GLU A 178 6.60 6.43 17.44
C GLU A 178 7.74 7.34 17.89
N ARG A 179 7.38 8.38 18.64
CA ARG A 179 8.34 9.27 19.31
C ARG A 179 8.50 8.83 20.75
N THR A 180 9.74 8.67 21.20
CA THR A 180 10.03 8.27 22.59
C THR A 180 10.98 9.26 23.25
N ALA A 181 10.82 9.48 24.56
CA ALA A 181 11.69 10.38 25.32
C ALA A 181 13.17 9.98 25.22
N ARG A 182 13.45 8.66 25.18
CA ARG A 182 14.79 8.13 25.01
C ARG A 182 15.38 8.51 23.65
N LEU A 183 14.61 8.38 22.57
CA LEU A 183 15.06 8.77 21.23
C LEU A 183 15.27 10.29 21.14
N SER A 184 14.37 11.09 21.69
CA SER A 184 14.49 12.56 21.75
C SER A 184 15.69 13.05 22.57
N SER A 185 16.24 12.21 23.47
CA SER A 185 17.43 12.54 24.27
C SER A 185 18.76 12.34 23.53
N LEU A 186 18.73 11.62 22.39
CA LEU A 186 19.92 11.40 21.56
C LEU A 186 20.19 12.65 20.71
N ARG A 187 21.35 13.28 20.93
CA ARG A 187 21.79 14.46 20.16
C ARG A 187 22.41 14.09 18.82
N ASP A 188 22.99 12.89 18.73
CA ASP A 188 23.57 12.33 17.52
C ASP A 188 22.98 10.93 17.32
N THR A 189 22.39 10.69 16.15
CA THR A 189 21.79 9.41 15.79
C THR A 189 22.54 8.82 14.61
N HIS A 190 23.59 8.06 14.91
CA HIS A 190 24.25 7.22 13.91
C HIS A 190 23.30 6.08 13.51
N THR A 191 22.75 6.22 12.32
CA THR A 191 21.92 5.22 11.64
C THR A 191 22.77 4.52 10.58
N LEU A 192 22.26 3.43 10.01
CA LEU A 192 22.91 2.76 8.88
C LEU A 192 22.82 3.66 7.63
N PRO A 193 23.95 4.21 7.13
CA PRO A 193 23.94 4.96 5.88
C PRO A 193 23.90 3.97 4.72
N LEU A 194 22.75 3.87 4.03
CA LEU A 194 22.61 2.97 2.88
C LEU A 194 23.28 3.50 1.62
N LEU A 195 23.36 4.82 1.46
CA LEU A 195 23.91 5.50 0.30
C LEU A 195 24.60 6.80 0.73
N ASP A 196 25.66 7.17 0.01
CA ASP A 196 26.22 8.51 0.10
C ASP A 196 25.26 9.53 -0.52
N ILE A 197 25.10 10.66 0.15
CA ILE A 197 24.37 11.81 -0.41
C ILE A 197 25.34 12.61 -1.27
N ARG A 198 25.06 12.69 -2.57
CA ARG A 198 25.89 13.37 -3.55
C ARG A 198 25.15 14.56 -4.15
N GLU A 199 25.87 15.65 -4.42
CA GLU A 199 25.35 16.73 -5.26
C GLU A 199 25.40 16.33 -6.73
N GLY A 200 24.38 16.72 -7.49
CA GLY A 200 24.27 16.40 -8.91
C GLY A 200 22.92 16.77 -9.51
N PRO A 201 22.77 16.66 -10.83
CA PRO A 201 21.47 16.87 -11.49
C PRO A 201 20.47 15.81 -11.01
N GLU A 202 19.25 16.24 -10.67
CA GLU A 202 18.16 15.33 -10.34
C GLU A 202 17.50 14.82 -11.63
N HIS A 203 17.40 13.50 -11.78
CA HIS A 203 16.81 12.85 -12.97
C HIS A 203 15.36 12.39 -12.75
N ARG A 204 14.82 12.61 -11.55
CA ARG A 204 13.47 12.20 -11.15
C ARG A 204 12.40 12.95 -11.95
N ARG A 205 11.52 12.19 -12.59
CA ARG A 205 10.29 12.66 -13.23
C ARG A 205 9.09 12.52 -12.30
N ASP A 206 9.11 11.49 -11.45
CA ASP A 206 8.09 11.25 -10.44
C ASP A 206 8.71 10.69 -9.16
N LEU A 207 8.22 11.15 -8.01
CA LEU A 207 8.60 10.69 -6.69
C LEU A 207 7.36 10.64 -5.80
N ALA A 208 7.10 9.51 -5.16
CA ALA A 208 6.12 9.42 -4.09
C ALA A 208 6.69 8.69 -2.87
N VAL A 209 6.54 9.28 -1.70
CA VAL A 209 6.84 8.67 -0.40
C VAL A 209 5.57 8.67 0.42
N LEU A 210 4.98 7.48 0.61
CA LEU A 210 3.71 7.28 1.29
C LEU A 210 3.94 6.43 2.56
N PRO A 211 4.22 7.06 3.71
CA PRO A 211 4.23 6.33 4.98
C PRO A 211 2.81 6.06 5.50
N ALA A 212 2.63 4.94 6.19
CA ALA A 212 1.37 4.49 6.79
C ALA A 212 0.81 5.45 7.84
N THR A 213 1.70 6.26 8.44
CA THR A 213 1.32 7.23 9.44
C THR A 213 2.12 8.53 9.33
N LEU A 214 1.51 9.62 9.75
CA LEU A 214 2.21 10.87 10.12
C LEU A 214 3.12 10.66 11.33
N SER A 215 3.99 11.64 11.57
CA SER A 215 4.92 11.65 12.71
C SER A 215 4.17 11.51 14.04
N GLY A 216 4.64 10.60 14.89
CA GLY A 216 4.02 10.29 16.19
C GLY A 216 2.88 9.27 16.13
N GLY A 217 2.40 8.86 14.95
CA GLY A 217 1.28 7.94 14.84
C GLY A 217 1.68 6.46 14.72
N THR A 218 0.65 5.62 14.69
CA THR A 218 0.75 4.15 14.79
C THR A 218 0.21 3.50 13.52
N ALA A 219 0.92 2.48 13.03
CA ALA A 219 0.43 1.59 11.99
C ALA A 219 -0.22 0.36 12.61
N HIS A 220 -1.36 -0.08 12.06
CA HIS A 220 -2.20 -1.11 12.68
C HIS A 220 -2.31 -2.38 11.84
N ALA A 221 -2.50 -3.50 12.53
CA ALA A 221 -2.72 -4.80 11.94
C ALA A 221 -3.32 -5.77 12.96
N ASP A 222 -4.17 -6.67 12.48
CA ASP A 222 -4.55 -7.88 13.21
C ASP A 222 -3.38 -8.87 13.24
N GLN A 223 -3.26 -9.63 14.33
CA GLN A 223 -2.22 -10.65 14.47
C GLN A 223 -2.32 -11.69 13.34
N HIS A 224 -1.18 -11.98 12.70
CA HIS A 224 -1.06 -12.95 11.60
C HIS A 224 -1.91 -12.58 10.36
N ARG A 225 -2.21 -11.30 10.18
CA ARG A 225 -2.85 -10.75 8.99
C ARG A 225 -1.96 -9.69 8.35
N VAL A 226 -2.18 -9.44 7.06
CA VAL A 226 -1.62 -8.26 6.37
C VAL A 226 -2.09 -7.00 7.09
N SER A 227 -1.19 -6.02 7.22
CA SER A 227 -1.49 -4.76 7.89
C SER A 227 -2.59 -3.98 7.22
N ASP A 228 -3.24 -3.12 8.00
CA ASP A 228 -4.36 -2.31 7.53
C ASP A 228 -3.92 -1.34 6.44
N TYR A 229 -2.73 -0.74 6.58
CA TYR A 229 -2.14 0.09 5.53
C TYR A 229 -1.86 -0.70 4.25
N THR A 230 -1.27 -1.89 4.35
CA THR A 230 -0.93 -2.68 3.14
C THR A 230 -2.19 -3.20 2.45
N ARG A 231 -3.22 -3.59 3.20
CA ARG A 231 -4.53 -3.93 2.63
C ARG A 231 -5.12 -2.73 1.89
N ALA A 232 -5.14 -1.56 2.52
CA ALA A 232 -5.63 -0.33 1.87
C ALA A 232 -4.82 0.04 0.62
N LEU A 233 -3.49 -0.10 0.66
CA LEU A 233 -2.61 0.12 -0.47
C LEU A 233 -2.94 -0.80 -1.64
N LEU A 234 -3.11 -2.10 -1.38
CA LEU A 234 -3.45 -3.09 -2.41
C LEU A 234 -4.87 -2.88 -2.96
N ASP A 235 -5.85 -2.58 -2.09
CA ASP A 235 -7.22 -2.26 -2.51
C ASP A 235 -7.27 -1.00 -3.40
N ALA A 236 -6.47 0.02 -3.05
CA ALA A 236 -6.29 1.23 -3.85
C ALA A 236 -5.73 0.90 -5.24
N LEU A 237 -4.62 0.16 -5.29
CA LEU A 237 -3.99 -0.25 -6.54
C LEU A 237 -4.88 -1.14 -7.41
N ALA A 238 -5.67 -2.03 -6.80
CA ALA A 238 -6.57 -2.94 -7.50
C ALA A 238 -7.78 -2.24 -8.15
N GLY A 239 -8.08 -0.99 -7.76
CA GLY A 239 -9.18 -0.27 -8.36
C GLY A 239 -9.74 0.89 -7.55
N ARG A 240 -9.54 0.92 -6.22
CA ARG A 240 -10.11 1.99 -5.38
C ARG A 240 -9.45 3.35 -5.59
N ALA A 241 -8.30 3.40 -6.25
CA ALA A 241 -7.64 4.62 -6.71
C ALA A 241 -7.72 4.80 -8.24
N ALA A 242 -8.48 3.97 -8.94
CA ALA A 242 -8.47 4.00 -10.40
C ALA A 242 -9.33 5.16 -10.92
N SER A 243 -8.72 5.98 -11.77
CA SER A 243 -9.40 6.99 -12.57
C SER A 243 -9.37 6.61 -14.05
N THR A 244 -10.35 7.10 -14.82
CA THR A 244 -10.38 6.91 -16.27
C THR A 244 -10.07 8.22 -16.98
N ARG A 245 -9.04 8.21 -17.85
CA ARG A 245 -8.73 9.32 -18.75
C ARG A 245 -8.35 8.77 -20.11
N ASP A 246 -8.91 9.34 -21.16
CA ASP A 246 -8.71 8.89 -22.55
C ASP A 246 -9.06 7.40 -22.74
N GLY A 247 -10.06 6.90 -22.01
CA GLY A 247 -10.54 5.52 -22.09
C GLY A 247 -9.62 4.48 -21.45
N ARG A 248 -8.57 4.89 -20.72
CA ARG A 248 -7.67 3.97 -19.99
C ARG A 248 -7.82 4.15 -18.49
N TRP A 249 -7.99 3.02 -17.81
CA TRP A 249 -8.02 2.92 -16.36
C TRP A 249 -6.59 2.94 -15.81
N ARG A 250 -6.36 3.81 -14.83
CA ARG A 250 -5.02 4.09 -14.33
C ARG A 250 -5.05 4.57 -12.89
N VAL A 251 -3.93 4.42 -12.21
CA VAL A 251 -3.67 4.90 -10.86
C VAL A 251 -2.45 5.81 -10.90
N THR A 252 -2.62 7.05 -10.44
CA THR A 252 -1.50 7.98 -10.21
C THR A 252 -1.08 7.99 -8.75
N SER A 253 0.05 8.63 -8.44
CA SER A 253 0.55 8.75 -7.07
C SER A 253 -0.40 9.52 -6.15
N LEU A 254 -1.06 10.58 -6.66
CA LEU A 254 -2.06 11.34 -5.89
C LEU A 254 -3.34 10.55 -5.68
N ASP A 255 -3.91 9.95 -6.74
CA ASP A 255 -5.12 9.12 -6.64
C ASP A 255 -4.91 7.98 -5.62
N LEU A 256 -3.71 7.37 -5.65
CA LEU A 256 -3.31 6.32 -4.71
C LEU A 256 -3.32 6.81 -3.26
N TYR A 257 -2.70 7.96 -2.98
CA TYR A 257 -2.69 8.53 -1.63
C TYR A 257 -4.11 8.83 -1.14
N GLU A 258 -4.96 9.46 -1.97
CA GLU A 258 -6.32 9.81 -1.59
C GLU A 258 -7.17 8.58 -1.25
N ALA A 259 -7.06 7.52 -2.06
CA ALA A 259 -7.73 6.26 -1.80
C ALA A 259 -7.23 5.60 -0.51
N VAL A 260 -5.91 5.50 -0.30
CA VAL A 260 -5.34 4.92 0.94
C VAL A 260 -5.77 5.74 2.15
N TYR A 261 -5.64 7.07 2.10
CA TYR A 261 -6.10 7.99 3.16
C TYR A 261 -7.57 7.78 3.50
N THR A 262 -8.42 7.55 2.48
CA THR A 262 -9.84 7.24 2.67
C THR A 262 -10.04 5.90 3.38
N LEU A 263 -9.47 4.84 2.84
CA LEU A 263 -9.64 3.48 3.35
C LEU A 263 -9.15 3.34 4.81
N THR A 264 -8.07 4.03 5.15
CA THR A 264 -7.46 3.91 6.47
C THR A 264 -8.01 4.86 7.54
N ARG A 265 -8.67 5.96 7.13
CA ARG A 265 -9.30 6.89 8.09
C ARG A 265 -10.72 6.50 8.47
N THR A 266 -11.43 5.79 7.60
CA THR A 266 -12.84 5.43 7.82
C THR A 266 -13.01 4.09 8.54
N ALA A 267 -11.99 3.23 8.52
CA ALA A 267 -11.99 1.97 9.25
C ALA A 267 -11.24 2.12 10.59
N PRO A 268 -11.84 1.76 11.74
CA PRO A 268 -11.12 1.69 13.00
C PRO A 268 -10.16 0.48 13.01
N PRO A 269 -8.97 0.58 13.64
CA PRO A 269 -8.40 1.80 14.24
C PRO A 269 -7.99 2.82 13.17
N VAL A 270 -8.32 4.09 13.43
CA VAL A 270 -8.02 5.20 12.51
C VAL A 270 -6.52 5.40 12.41
N GLN A 271 -6.00 5.39 11.18
CA GLN A 271 -4.62 5.75 10.86
C GLN A 271 -4.60 6.75 9.70
N VAL A 272 -3.69 7.71 9.79
CA VAL A 272 -3.57 8.80 8.83
C VAL A 272 -2.24 8.69 8.10
N PRO A 273 -2.21 8.25 6.83
CA PRO A 273 -0.98 8.16 6.06
C PRO A 273 -0.41 9.55 5.80
N GLY A 274 0.91 9.60 5.65
CA GLY A 274 1.60 10.79 5.15
C GLY A 274 1.79 10.74 3.65
N MET A 275 2.22 11.88 3.08
CA MET A 275 2.59 11.97 1.68
C MET A 275 3.71 13.00 1.48
N SER A 276 4.69 12.63 0.67
CA SER A 276 5.61 13.55 0.02
C SER A 276 5.70 13.16 -1.45
N VAL A 277 5.28 14.06 -2.33
CA VAL A 277 5.19 13.80 -3.77
C VAL A 277 5.87 14.90 -4.59
N HIS A 278 6.45 14.51 -5.72
CA HIS A 278 6.93 15.39 -6.76
C HIS A 278 6.56 14.77 -8.10
N GLY A 279 5.72 15.46 -8.88
CA GLY A 279 5.04 14.83 -10.01
C GLY A 279 3.73 14.18 -9.59
N ASP A 280 3.00 13.68 -10.59
CA ASP A 280 1.80 12.87 -10.43
C ASP A 280 1.63 12.03 -11.70
N LEU A 281 2.61 11.16 -11.95
CA LEU A 281 2.59 10.29 -13.13
C LEU A 281 1.85 8.99 -12.82
N VAL A 282 1.49 8.30 -13.90
CA VAL A 282 0.77 7.02 -13.82
C VAL A 282 1.73 5.94 -13.32
N LEU A 283 1.42 5.36 -12.18
CA LEU A 283 2.16 4.25 -11.57
C LEU A 283 1.67 2.90 -12.09
N HIS A 284 0.36 2.77 -12.30
CA HIS A 284 -0.27 1.51 -12.67
C HIS A 284 -1.42 1.72 -13.67
N VAL A 285 -1.53 0.85 -14.67
CA VAL A 285 -2.67 0.77 -15.59
C VAL A 285 -3.44 -0.53 -15.39
N LEU A 286 -4.76 -0.47 -15.58
CA LEU A 286 -5.65 -1.62 -15.52
C LEU A 286 -6.17 -1.98 -16.92
N ASP A 287 -6.40 -3.26 -17.16
CA ASP A 287 -6.86 -3.77 -18.47
C ASP A 287 -8.31 -3.36 -18.80
N GLY A 288 -9.07 -2.97 -17.78
CA GLY A 288 -10.47 -2.60 -17.91
C GLY A 288 -11.00 -1.93 -16.65
N PRO A 289 -12.33 -1.67 -16.59
CA PRO A 289 -12.96 -1.15 -15.39
C PRO A 289 -12.73 -2.10 -14.22
N PRO A 290 -12.16 -1.64 -13.09
CA PRO A 290 -11.93 -2.50 -11.95
C PRO A 290 -13.23 -2.88 -11.26
N ASP A 291 -13.27 -4.07 -10.68
CA ASP A 291 -14.31 -4.46 -9.74
C ASP A 291 -14.17 -3.65 -8.44
N VAL A 292 -15.23 -2.93 -8.07
CA VAL A 292 -15.25 -2.01 -6.92
C VAL A 292 -16.50 -2.25 -6.07
N PRO A 293 -16.45 -1.99 -4.75
CA PRO A 293 -17.59 -2.18 -3.87
C PRO A 293 -18.59 -1.04 -4.07
N LEU A 294 -19.71 -1.36 -4.71
CA LEU A 294 -20.82 -0.43 -4.95
C LEU A 294 -21.78 -0.43 -3.75
N GLY A 295 -22.31 0.73 -3.40
CA GLY A 295 -23.31 0.90 -2.36
C GLY A 295 -24.53 1.67 -2.84
N VAL A 296 -25.73 1.19 -2.51
CA VAL A 296 -26.98 1.96 -2.67
C VAL A 296 -27.60 2.16 -1.29
N ARG A 297 -28.11 3.37 -1.02
CA ARG A 297 -28.78 3.74 0.22
C ARG A 297 -30.16 4.32 -0.06
N CYS A 298 -31.04 4.28 0.94
CA CYS A 298 -32.28 5.07 0.97
C CYS A 298 -32.13 6.28 1.90
N ASP A 299 -32.82 7.36 1.57
CA ASP A 299 -33.15 8.43 2.52
C ASP A 299 -34.69 8.54 2.64
N PRO A 300 -35.30 8.17 3.78
CA PRO A 300 -34.66 7.75 5.04
C PRO A 300 -34.15 6.30 5.04
N ASP A 301 -33.08 6.04 5.81
CA ASP A 301 -32.47 4.71 6.02
C ASP A 301 -33.49 3.63 6.44
N ALA A 302 -34.58 4.02 7.13
CA ALA A 302 -35.64 3.11 7.56
C ALA A 302 -36.36 2.41 6.39
N ALA A 303 -36.34 2.99 5.20
CA ALA A 303 -36.91 2.39 4.00
C ALA A 303 -36.07 1.20 3.49
N ALA A 304 -34.82 1.06 3.92
CA ALA A 304 -33.89 0.09 3.34
C ALA A 304 -34.37 -1.37 3.44
N ARG A 305 -35.06 -1.74 4.51
CA ARG A 305 -35.53 -3.13 4.68
C ARG A 305 -36.80 -3.47 3.89
N LEU A 306 -37.40 -2.48 3.24
CA LEU A 306 -38.69 -2.58 2.55
C LEU A 306 -38.55 -2.46 1.03
N ALA A 307 -37.34 -2.21 0.53
CA ALA A 307 -37.08 -1.99 -0.88
C ALA A 307 -36.43 -3.21 -1.54
N ASP A 308 -36.80 -3.43 -2.80
CA ASP A 308 -36.07 -4.27 -3.74
C ASP A 308 -35.20 -3.36 -4.61
N VAL A 309 -33.88 -3.58 -4.57
CA VAL A 309 -32.90 -2.74 -5.28
C VAL A 309 -32.27 -3.51 -6.43
N SER A 310 -32.11 -2.83 -7.57
CA SER A 310 -31.41 -3.39 -8.73
C SER A 310 -30.45 -2.39 -9.36
N LEU A 311 -29.37 -2.93 -9.94
CA LEU A 311 -28.42 -2.18 -10.75
C LEU A 311 -28.40 -2.74 -12.17
N SER A 312 -28.50 -1.85 -13.16
CA SER A 312 -28.38 -2.18 -14.59
C SER A 312 -27.32 -1.29 -15.23
N GLY A 313 -26.24 -1.90 -15.74
CA GLY A 313 -25.13 -1.16 -16.35
C GLY A 313 -25.54 -0.50 -17.67
N LEU A 314 -25.16 0.76 -17.85
CA LEU A 314 -25.38 1.52 -19.09
C LEU A 314 -24.15 1.35 -19.99
N GLY A 315 -24.24 0.48 -21.00
CA GLY A 315 -23.20 0.27 -22.02
C GLY A 315 -22.33 -0.98 -21.88
N GLY A 316 -22.64 -1.88 -20.95
CA GLY A 316 -22.04 -3.22 -20.84
C GLY A 316 -22.94 -4.32 -21.41
N ALA A 317 -22.39 -5.52 -21.66
CA ALA A 317 -23.19 -6.68 -22.07
C ALA A 317 -24.31 -6.94 -21.04
N GLU A 318 -25.56 -7.06 -21.51
CA GLU A 318 -26.80 -7.14 -20.70
C GLU A 318 -26.86 -8.33 -19.72
N ASP A 319 -25.88 -9.24 -19.74
CA ASP A 319 -26.07 -10.59 -19.23
C ASP A 319 -25.84 -10.77 -17.72
N LYS A 320 -25.36 -9.77 -16.98
CA LYS A 320 -25.19 -9.90 -15.51
C LYS A 320 -25.61 -8.64 -14.76
N ARG A 321 -26.80 -8.69 -14.17
CA ARG A 321 -27.20 -7.76 -13.10
C ARG A 321 -26.46 -8.14 -11.81
N PRO A 322 -25.73 -7.21 -11.17
CA PRO A 322 -25.14 -7.47 -9.87
C PRO A 322 -26.20 -7.88 -8.85
N VAL A 323 -25.87 -8.84 -7.99
CA VAL A 323 -26.72 -9.22 -6.86
C VAL A 323 -26.32 -8.35 -5.68
N LEU A 324 -27.28 -7.60 -5.14
CA LEU A 324 -27.04 -6.73 -3.99
C LEU A 324 -27.47 -7.41 -2.69
N GLU A 325 -26.63 -7.31 -1.67
CA GLU A 325 -26.91 -7.78 -0.31
C GLU A 325 -27.04 -6.59 0.64
N LEU A 326 -28.09 -6.59 1.46
CA LEU A 326 -28.31 -5.53 2.45
C LEU A 326 -27.42 -5.76 3.68
N HIS A 327 -26.53 -4.81 3.95
CA HIS A 327 -25.74 -4.74 5.19
C HIS A 327 -26.11 -3.47 5.95
N ASP A 328 -26.71 -3.65 7.13
CA ASP A 328 -27.31 -2.60 7.95
C ASP A 328 -28.39 -1.78 7.20
N THR A 329 -28.00 -0.67 6.57
CA THR A 329 -28.87 0.23 5.80
C THR A 329 -28.36 0.48 4.37
N VAL A 330 -27.35 -0.27 3.93
CA VAL A 330 -26.71 -0.12 2.61
C VAL A 330 -26.76 -1.44 1.86
N TRP A 331 -27.29 -1.43 0.64
CA TRP A 331 -27.15 -2.56 -0.27
C TRP A 331 -25.79 -2.51 -0.92
N ARG A 332 -25.04 -3.61 -0.84
CA ARG A 332 -23.67 -3.70 -1.33
C ARG A 332 -23.52 -4.81 -2.34
N THR A 333 -22.61 -4.60 -3.30
CA THR A 333 -22.14 -5.61 -4.25
C THR A 333 -20.71 -5.25 -4.66
N VAL A 334 -19.97 -6.22 -5.22
CA VAL A 334 -18.75 -5.94 -5.98
C VAL A 334 -19.10 -6.09 -7.46
N ALA A 335 -18.81 -5.07 -8.26
CA ALA A 335 -19.06 -5.05 -9.70
C ALA A 335 -18.12 -4.07 -10.40
N PRO A 336 -17.99 -4.12 -11.75
CA PRO A 336 -17.12 -3.21 -12.47
C PRO A 336 -17.50 -1.74 -12.27
N ALA A 337 -16.50 -0.88 -12.10
CA ALA A 337 -16.71 0.57 -12.04
C ALA A 337 -17.37 1.06 -13.35
N GLY A 338 -18.39 1.90 -13.24
CA GLY A 338 -19.17 2.30 -14.41
C GLY A 338 -20.43 3.08 -14.09
N VAL A 339 -21.23 3.32 -15.12
CA VAL A 339 -22.50 4.05 -15.00
C VAL A 339 -23.65 3.05 -14.93
N TYR A 340 -24.50 3.20 -13.92
CA TYR A 340 -25.61 2.29 -13.65
C TYR A 340 -26.93 3.04 -13.54
N ALA A 341 -27.98 2.47 -14.11
CA ALA A 341 -29.35 2.79 -13.74
C ALA A 341 -29.70 2.04 -12.45
N VAL A 342 -30.22 2.78 -11.47
CA VAL A 342 -30.62 2.28 -10.16
C VAL A 342 -32.14 2.11 -10.15
N GLY A 343 -32.60 0.88 -9.93
CA GLY A 343 -34.01 0.56 -9.68
C GLY A 343 -34.25 0.40 -8.19
N MET A 344 -35.38 0.91 -7.70
CA MET A 344 -35.79 0.77 -6.31
C MET A 344 -37.31 0.67 -6.24
N ASP A 345 -37.80 -0.52 -5.90
CA ASP A 345 -39.22 -0.83 -5.81
C ASP A 345 -39.60 -1.13 -4.36
N PHE A 346 -40.83 -0.81 -3.96
CA PHE A 346 -41.34 -1.05 -2.60
C PHE A 346 -42.61 -1.93 -2.69
N PRO A 347 -42.49 -3.27 -2.61
CA PRO A 347 -43.60 -4.19 -2.85
C PRO A 347 -44.82 -3.94 -1.96
N ASP A 348 -44.59 -3.58 -0.70
CA ASP A 348 -45.64 -3.32 0.29
C ASP A 348 -46.21 -1.89 0.22
N GLY A 349 -45.66 -1.03 -0.64
CA GLY A 349 -46.16 0.32 -0.89
C GLY A 349 -46.00 1.31 0.27
N HIS A 350 -45.19 1.01 1.28
CA HIS A 350 -44.90 1.93 2.40
C HIS A 350 -44.13 3.18 1.97
N TYR A 351 -43.35 3.05 0.90
CA TYR A 351 -42.56 4.12 0.30
C TYR A 351 -42.70 4.07 -1.22
N THR A 352 -42.32 5.16 -1.89
CA THR A 352 -42.21 5.25 -3.35
C THR A 352 -40.90 5.91 -3.75
N ALA A 353 -40.31 5.44 -4.85
CA ALA A 353 -39.17 6.04 -5.51
C ALA A 353 -39.51 6.39 -6.98
N PRO A 354 -38.78 7.33 -7.60
CA PRO A 354 -38.83 7.52 -9.05
C PRO A 354 -38.47 6.23 -9.81
N SER A 355 -38.92 6.09 -11.07
CA SER A 355 -38.56 4.96 -11.93
C SER A 355 -37.97 5.46 -13.26
N PRO A 356 -36.67 5.23 -13.53
CA PRO A 356 -35.68 4.67 -12.60
C PRO A 356 -35.43 5.58 -11.40
N ALA A 357 -34.97 5.01 -10.29
CA ALA A 357 -34.68 5.76 -9.06
C ALA A 357 -33.52 6.74 -9.26
N GLY A 358 -32.63 6.44 -10.22
CA GLY A 358 -31.62 7.36 -10.70
C GLY A 358 -30.68 6.72 -11.70
N VAL A 359 -29.77 7.53 -12.23
CA VAL A 359 -28.58 7.07 -12.96
C VAL A 359 -27.36 7.64 -12.23
N HIS A 360 -26.41 6.78 -11.90
CA HIS A 360 -25.22 7.17 -11.14
C HIS A 360 -23.94 6.58 -11.75
N ALA A 361 -22.88 7.37 -11.74
CA ALA A 361 -21.54 6.95 -12.14
C ALA A 361 -20.80 6.48 -10.89
N PHE A 362 -20.75 5.17 -10.70
CA PHE A 362 -19.99 4.54 -9.64
C PHE A 362 -18.51 4.43 -10.05
N LEU A 363 -17.76 5.51 -9.81
CA LEU A 363 -16.36 5.65 -10.17
C LEU A 363 -15.59 6.09 -8.92
N PRO A 364 -14.44 5.48 -8.60
CA PRO A 364 -13.66 5.91 -7.44
C PRO A 364 -13.37 7.42 -7.43
N PRO A 365 -13.45 8.09 -6.26
CA PRO A 365 -13.79 7.53 -4.95
C PRO A 365 -15.30 7.38 -4.69
N ASP A 366 -16.15 7.86 -5.58
CA ASP A 366 -17.61 7.93 -5.45
C ASP A 366 -18.27 6.60 -5.82
N LEU A 367 -18.42 5.73 -4.80
CA LEU A 367 -18.92 4.36 -4.96
C LEU A 367 -20.25 4.10 -4.22
N GLU A 368 -20.85 5.14 -3.62
CA GLU A 368 -22.16 5.02 -2.96
C GLU A 368 -23.16 6.03 -3.53
N PHE A 369 -24.39 5.59 -3.74
CA PHE A 369 -25.50 6.43 -4.22
C PHE A 369 -26.68 6.37 -3.25
N THR A 370 -27.22 7.53 -2.88
CA THR A 370 -28.40 7.63 -2.01
C THR A 370 -29.62 8.00 -2.82
N VAL A 371 -30.67 7.17 -2.72
CA VAL A 371 -31.99 7.40 -3.32
C VAL A 371 -32.90 8.04 -2.29
N ALA A 372 -33.40 9.25 -2.59
CA ALA A 372 -34.46 9.86 -1.80
C ALA A 372 -35.80 9.16 -2.08
N VAL A 373 -36.51 8.77 -1.03
CA VAL A 373 -37.80 8.06 -1.14
C VAL A 373 -38.88 8.74 -0.31
N GLU A 374 -40.11 8.69 -0.80
CA GLU A 374 -41.25 9.33 -0.16
C GLU A 374 -42.11 8.29 0.56
N ARG A 375 -42.55 8.61 1.78
CA ARG A 375 -43.47 7.74 2.52
C ARG A 375 -44.89 7.88 1.98
N VAL A 376 -45.52 6.77 1.63
CA VAL A 376 -46.92 6.75 1.19
C VAL A 376 -47.82 6.83 2.43
N ARG A 377 -48.84 7.68 2.37
CA ARG A 377 -49.77 7.95 3.49
C ARG A 377 -50.79 6.84 3.70
#